data_AF-A0A3A4XQS8-F1
#
_entry.id   AF-A0A3A4XQS8-F1
#
_cell.length_a   1.000
_cell.length_b   1.000
_cell.length_c   1.000
_cell.angle_alpha   90.00
_cell.angle_beta   90.00
_cell.angle_gamma   90.00
#
_symmetry.space_group_name_H-M   'P 1'
#
loop_
_entity.id
_entity.type
_entity.pdbx_description
1 polymer ?
#
loop_
_entity_poly.entity_id
_entity_poly.type
_entity_poly.pdbx_seq_one_letter_code
_entity_poly.pdbx_strand_id
1 'polypeptide(L)'
;MHVRGAEIESISYSDSLEIIAWVNGGKERNDFRLPLNEAEMLAHCEDGVVWGYLQGDSWRLSSSVFPEVSPVIKAGGANLLELRVFNRAGEIMLWRRGSSITGRLIRDPATQSDQNDPFRPCVISYVLWGSRLIKSEGGFSLVAEPTGVRHAVPVCCNKDDFPLTGKGQARMPWRPLRLDARQYFSQCNDSGAIRIVAYRLTGVRKEAYHRESS
;
A
#
# COMPACT_ATOMS: atom_id res chain seq x y z
N MET A 1 -20.29 6.93 8.33
CA MET A 1 -20.43 7.73 7.10
C MET A 1 -20.80 6.78 5.99
N HIS A 2 -21.88 7.03 5.24
CA HIS A 2 -22.22 6.20 4.08
C HIS A 2 -21.45 6.73 2.87
N VAL A 3 -20.49 5.95 2.37
CA VAL A 3 -19.72 6.27 1.16
C VAL A 3 -20.17 5.32 0.07
N ARG A 4 -20.57 5.86 -1.08
CA ARG A 4 -21.06 5.02 -2.16
C ARG A 4 -19.96 4.07 -2.63
N GLY A 5 -20.29 2.78 -2.71
CA GLY A 5 -19.34 1.74 -3.11
C GLY A 5 -18.30 1.38 -2.05
N ALA A 6 -18.46 1.82 -0.79
CA ALA A 6 -17.57 1.44 0.30
C ALA A 6 -18.31 1.22 1.62
N GLU A 7 -17.94 0.14 2.32
CA GLU A 7 -18.26 -0.06 3.73
C GLU A 7 -17.09 0.43 4.57
N ILE A 8 -17.32 1.40 5.46
CA ILE A 8 -16.28 1.99 6.29
C ILE A 8 -16.63 1.81 7.77
N GLU A 9 -15.76 1.09 8.49
CA GLU A 9 -15.87 0.81 9.92
C GLU A 9 -14.69 1.46 10.66
N SER A 10 -14.94 2.03 11.84
CA SER A 10 -13.87 2.51 12.72
C SER A 10 -13.22 1.33 13.46
N ILE A 11 -11.90 1.38 13.62
CA ILE A 11 -11.14 0.41 14.41
C ILE A 11 -10.80 1.04 15.76
N SER A 12 -11.06 0.33 16.85
CA SER A 12 -10.78 0.80 18.21
C SER A 12 -9.27 0.85 18.49
N TYR A 13 -8.89 1.50 19.59
CA TYR A 13 -7.48 1.54 20.01
C TYR A 13 -6.94 0.14 20.35
N SER A 14 -7.71 -0.69 21.06
CA SER A 14 -7.31 -2.06 21.41
C SER A 14 -7.10 -2.90 20.16
N ASP A 15 -8.05 -2.85 19.20
CA ASP A 15 -7.93 -3.62 17.96
C ASP A 15 -6.74 -3.11 17.13
N SER A 16 -6.46 -1.80 17.17
CA SER A 16 -5.28 -1.24 16.51
C SER A 16 -3.98 -1.82 17.05
N LEU A 17 -3.86 -1.99 18.38
CA LEU A 17 -2.67 -2.60 19.00
C LEU A 17 -2.54 -4.08 18.64
N GLU A 18 -3.65 -4.80 18.55
CA GLU A 18 -3.66 -6.21 18.14
C GLU A 18 -3.27 -6.38 16.68
N ILE A 19 -3.74 -5.52 15.78
CA ILE A 19 -3.31 -5.48 14.37
C ILE A 19 -1.80 -5.22 14.29
N ILE A 20 -1.27 -4.30 15.09
CA ILE A 20 0.18 -4.03 15.14
C ILE A 20 0.95 -5.25 15.66
N ALA A 21 0.42 -5.95 16.66
CA ALA A 21 1.03 -7.18 17.16
C ALA A 21 1.01 -8.29 16.09
N TRP A 22 -0.09 -8.43 15.36
CA TRP A 22 -0.24 -9.38 14.28
C TRP A 22 0.77 -9.16 13.14
N VAL A 23 0.90 -7.94 12.63
CA VAL A 23 1.90 -7.64 11.58
C VAL A 23 3.34 -7.86 12.05
N ASN A 24 3.59 -7.78 13.36
CA ASN A 24 4.87 -8.08 14.00
C ASN A 24 5.07 -9.56 14.33
N GLY A 25 4.30 -10.47 13.73
CA GLY A 25 4.45 -11.92 13.90
C GLY A 25 3.61 -12.51 15.04
N GLY A 26 2.70 -11.73 15.61
CA GLY A 26 1.61 -12.25 16.44
C GLY A 26 0.62 -13.07 15.59
N LYS A 27 -0.31 -13.77 16.26
CA LYS A 27 -1.36 -14.52 15.58
C LYS A 27 -2.44 -13.58 15.05
N GLU A 28 -2.96 -13.88 13.85
CA GLU A 28 -4.17 -13.25 13.36
C GLU A 28 -5.33 -13.56 14.31
N ARG A 29 -6.25 -12.62 14.47
CA ARG A 29 -7.55 -12.91 15.07
C ARG A 29 -8.57 -13.16 13.98
N ASN A 30 -9.32 -14.26 14.13
CA ASN A 30 -10.39 -14.65 13.20
C ASN A 30 -11.56 -13.65 13.10
N ASP A 31 -11.59 -12.61 13.94
CA ASP A 31 -12.61 -11.56 13.90
C ASP A 31 -12.24 -10.37 12.99
N PHE A 32 -11.02 -10.30 12.47
CA PHE A 32 -10.68 -9.36 11.42
C PHE A 32 -11.46 -9.72 10.15
N ARG A 33 -12.50 -8.95 9.85
CA ARG A 33 -13.45 -9.27 8.76
C ARG A 33 -12.91 -8.93 7.36
N LEU A 34 -11.62 -9.05 7.12
CA LEU A 34 -11.06 -8.98 5.77
C LEU A 34 -10.58 -10.38 5.38
N PRO A 35 -10.92 -10.88 4.17
CA PRO A 35 -10.29 -12.08 3.65
C PRO A 35 -8.85 -11.72 3.25
N LEU A 36 -7.89 -11.91 4.17
CA LEU A 36 -6.50 -11.42 4.04
C LEU A 36 -5.50 -12.46 3.55
N ASN A 37 -5.96 -13.60 3.04
CA ASN A 37 -5.14 -14.76 2.63
C ASN A 37 -3.96 -14.41 1.68
N GLU A 38 -4.04 -13.28 0.96
CA GLU A 38 -2.97 -12.69 0.16
C GLU A 38 -2.98 -11.16 0.35
N ALA A 39 -2.45 -10.71 1.49
CA ALA A 39 -2.40 -9.29 1.84
C ALA A 39 -1.00 -8.71 1.72
N GLU A 40 -0.93 -7.43 1.39
CA GLU A 40 0.26 -6.63 1.42
C GLU A 40 0.16 -5.61 2.55
N MET A 41 1.31 -5.14 3.04
CA MET A 41 1.35 -4.06 4.01
C MET A 41 2.37 -2.99 3.66
N LEU A 42 2.05 -1.77 4.05
CA LEU A 42 2.92 -0.61 4.00
C LEU A 42 2.79 0.14 5.32
N ALA A 43 3.90 0.24 6.06
CA ALA A 43 4.00 1.05 7.25
C ALA A 43 4.95 2.22 7.02
N HIS A 44 4.49 3.42 7.38
CA HIS A 44 5.33 4.60 7.54
C HIS A 44 5.72 4.71 9.01
N CYS A 45 7.00 4.62 9.29
CA CYS A 45 7.60 4.85 10.59
C CYS A 45 8.34 6.19 10.59
N GLU A 46 8.66 6.71 11.79
CA GLU A 46 9.44 7.95 11.96
C GLU A 46 10.80 7.91 11.23
N ASP A 47 11.38 6.73 11.08
CA ASP A 47 12.73 6.48 10.56
C ASP A 47 12.75 5.75 9.20
N GLY A 48 11.60 5.54 8.56
CA GLY A 48 11.55 4.93 7.23
C GLY A 48 10.24 4.22 6.91
N VAL A 49 10.28 3.37 5.89
CA VAL A 49 9.13 2.58 5.45
C VAL A 49 9.38 1.09 5.61
N VAL A 50 8.33 0.36 5.99
CA VAL A 50 8.32 -1.10 6.09
C VAL A 50 7.26 -1.62 5.16
N TRP A 51 7.68 -2.47 4.23
CA TRP A 51 6.77 -3.26 3.43
C TRP A 51 6.63 -4.65 4.01
N GLY A 52 5.53 -5.29 3.70
CA GLY A 52 5.37 -6.71 3.98
C GLY A 52 4.34 -7.35 3.07
N TYR A 53 4.36 -8.66 3.07
CA TYR A 53 3.33 -9.47 2.44
C TYR A 53 3.02 -10.68 3.33
N LEU A 54 1.78 -11.13 3.29
CA LEU A 54 1.33 -12.30 4.01
C LEU A 54 1.69 -13.57 3.22
N GLN A 55 2.36 -14.50 3.88
CA GLN A 55 2.71 -15.81 3.31
C GLN A 55 2.13 -16.91 4.19
N GLY A 56 1.01 -17.49 3.78
CA GLY A 56 0.20 -18.33 4.67
C GLY A 56 -0.34 -17.48 5.81
N ASP A 57 -0.08 -17.88 7.06
CA ASP A 57 -0.56 -17.18 8.26
C ASP A 57 0.52 -16.26 8.87
N SER A 58 1.58 -15.94 8.14
CA SER A 58 2.74 -15.23 8.66
C SER A 58 3.20 -14.08 7.78
N TRP A 59 3.48 -12.95 8.41
CA TRP A 59 4.01 -11.77 7.75
C TRP A 59 5.50 -11.93 7.43
N ARG A 60 5.86 -11.67 6.17
CA ARG A 60 7.23 -11.41 5.75
C ARG A 60 7.41 -9.91 5.68
N LEU A 61 8.37 -9.36 6.43
CA LEU A 61 8.63 -7.92 6.51
C LEU A 61 9.96 -7.57 5.84
N SER A 62 10.00 -6.44 5.15
CA SER A 62 11.21 -5.90 4.55
C SER A 62 12.29 -5.60 5.59
N SER A 63 11.90 -5.29 6.84
CA SER A 63 12.82 -5.07 7.96
C SER A 63 13.61 -6.30 8.38
N SER A 64 13.08 -7.50 8.12
CA SER A 64 13.76 -8.77 8.38
C SER A 64 14.72 -9.17 7.25
N VAL A 65 14.44 -8.73 6.02
CA VAL A 65 15.22 -9.07 4.82
C VAL A 65 16.30 -8.01 4.53
N PHE A 66 15.98 -6.73 4.75
CA PHE A 66 16.81 -5.57 4.49
C PHE A 66 16.84 -4.61 5.70
N PRO A 67 17.37 -5.07 6.87
CA PRO A 67 17.39 -4.28 8.11
C PRO A 67 18.19 -2.99 8.00
N GLU A 68 19.08 -2.87 7.02
CA GLU A 68 19.91 -1.68 6.79
C GLU A 68 19.17 -0.51 6.13
N VAL A 69 17.98 -0.74 5.56
CA VAL A 69 17.14 0.31 4.95
C VAL A 69 15.72 0.37 5.48
N SER A 70 15.21 -0.72 6.08
CA SER A 70 13.84 -0.81 6.52
C SER A 70 13.80 -0.98 8.05
N PRO A 71 13.17 -0.03 8.78
CA PRO A 71 13.16 -0.07 10.24
C PRO A 71 12.26 -1.18 10.78
N VAL A 72 12.40 -1.51 12.06
CA VAL A 72 11.47 -2.43 12.74
C VAL A 72 10.27 -1.63 13.25
N ILE A 73 9.06 -2.18 13.08
CA ILE A 73 7.85 -1.61 13.70
C ILE A 73 7.92 -1.91 15.20
N LYS A 74 8.10 -0.89 16.03
CA LYS A 74 8.23 -1.06 17.48
C LYS A 74 6.93 -1.58 18.08
N ALA A 75 7.05 -2.38 19.15
CA ALA A 75 5.91 -2.87 19.92
C ALA A 75 4.97 -1.72 20.32
N GLY A 76 3.66 -1.97 20.24
CA GLY A 76 2.62 -0.96 20.48
C GLY A 76 2.58 0.19 19.46
N GLY A 77 3.36 0.12 18.37
CA GLY A 77 3.39 1.14 17.32
C GLY A 77 4.13 2.41 17.70
N ALA A 78 5.10 2.34 18.62
CA ALA A 78 5.76 3.53 19.18
C ALA A 78 6.42 4.45 18.14
N ASN A 79 6.96 3.92 17.03
CA ASN A 79 7.50 4.69 15.90
C ASN A 79 6.53 4.76 14.70
N LEU A 80 5.33 4.20 14.80
CA LEU A 80 4.39 4.09 13.69
C LEU A 80 3.67 5.43 13.46
N LEU A 81 3.69 5.92 12.22
CA LEU A 81 2.91 7.06 11.76
C LEU A 81 1.62 6.61 11.06
N GLU A 82 1.76 5.61 10.19
CA GLU A 82 0.66 5.00 9.44
C GLU A 82 0.98 3.52 9.16
N LEU A 83 -0.01 2.64 9.29
CA LEU A 83 0.05 1.25 8.82
C LEU A 83 -1.13 0.99 7.90
N ARG A 84 -0.85 0.43 6.72
CA ARG A 84 -1.86 -0.07 5.80
C ARG A 84 -1.67 -1.55 5.59
N VAL A 85 -2.72 -2.32 5.79
CA VAL A 85 -2.82 -3.73 5.38
C VAL A 85 -3.93 -3.81 4.36
N PHE A 86 -3.62 -4.27 3.15
CA PHE A 86 -4.54 -4.13 2.03
C PHE A 86 -4.45 -5.28 1.04
N ASN A 87 -5.54 -5.49 0.32
CA ASN A 87 -5.61 -6.34 -0.85
C ASN A 87 -6.76 -5.89 -1.76
N ARG A 88 -7.17 -6.75 -2.70
CA ARG A 88 -8.28 -6.44 -3.61
C ARG A 88 -9.62 -6.28 -2.90
N ALA A 89 -9.86 -6.95 -1.78
CA ALA A 89 -11.14 -6.95 -1.06
C ALA A 89 -11.30 -5.74 -0.13
N GLY A 90 -10.21 -5.24 0.45
CA GLY A 90 -10.29 -4.08 1.34
C GLY A 90 -8.95 -3.62 1.90
N GLU A 91 -9.02 -2.70 2.86
CA GLU A 91 -7.87 -2.13 3.54
C GLU A 91 -8.20 -1.85 5.02
N ILE A 92 -7.30 -2.28 5.90
CA ILE A 92 -7.13 -1.72 7.24
C ILE A 92 -6.09 -0.60 7.13
N MET A 93 -6.46 0.60 7.58
CA MET A 93 -5.54 1.72 7.73
C MET A 93 -5.54 2.15 9.20
N LEU A 94 -4.38 2.09 9.84
CA LEU A 94 -4.12 2.67 11.15
C LEU A 94 -3.27 3.93 10.98
N TRP A 95 -3.51 4.96 11.78
CA TRP A 95 -2.69 6.16 11.80
C TRP A 95 -2.59 6.75 13.20
N ARG A 96 -1.50 7.46 13.43
CA ARG A 96 -1.27 8.17 14.69
C ARG A 96 -2.19 9.38 14.81
N ARG A 97 -2.83 9.51 15.96
CA ARG A 97 -3.60 10.69 16.38
C ARG A 97 -3.15 11.11 17.77
N GLY A 98 -2.25 12.10 17.83
CA GLY A 98 -1.58 12.49 19.06
C GLY A 98 -0.76 11.34 19.65
N SER A 99 -1.04 10.97 20.90
CA SER A 99 -0.41 9.82 21.59
C SER A 99 -1.13 8.48 21.35
N SER A 100 -2.25 8.48 20.63
CA SER A 100 -3.03 7.27 20.32
C SER A 100 -2.84 6.83 18.87
N ILE A 101 -3.20 5.58 18.61
CA ILE A 101 -3.37 5.05 17.25
C ILE A 101 -4.87 4.79 17.05
N THR A 102 -5.40 5.22 15.93
CA THR A 102 -6.77 4.92 15.51
C THR A 102 -6.75 4.27 14.15
N GLY A 103 -7.83 3.61 13.77
CA GLY A 103 -7.89 3.01 12.46
C GLY A 103 -9.26 3.05 11.82
N ARG A 104 -9.28 2.59 10.57
CA ARG A 104 -10.48 2.30 9.81
C ARG A 104 -10.28 1.04 8.99
N LEU A 105 -11.39 0.40 8.71
CA LEU A 105 -11.50 -0.69 7.75
C LEU A 105 -12.39 -0.21 6.60
N ILE A 106 -11.89 -0.28 5.38
CA ILE A 106 -12.67 -0.07 4.16
C ILE A 106 -12.79 -1.38 3.38
N ARG A 107 -14.01 -1.75 3.02
CA ARG A 107 -14.31 -2.88 2.12
C ARG A 107 -15.14 -2.41 0.94
N ASP A 108 -15.00 -3.10 -0.18
CA ASP A 108 -16.00 -2.97 -1.24
C ASP A 108 -17.24 -3.78 -0.88
N PRO A 109 -18.46 -3.28 -1.17
CA PRO A 109 -19.67 -4.07 -1.02
C PRO A 109 -19.66 -5.26 -1.99
N ALA A 110 -20.35 -6.34 -1.62
CA ALA A 110 -20.47 -7.54 -2.45
C ALA A 110 -21.15 -7.27 -3.81
N THR A 111 -21.98 -6.22 -3.90
CA THR A 111 -22.67 -5.82 -5.12
C THR A 111 -21.79 -4.91 -5.99
N GLN A 112 -21.61 -5.28 -7.26
CA GLN A 112 -20.90 -4.44 -8.22
C GLN A 112 -21.63 -3.11 -8.43
N SER A 113 -20.86 -2.02 -8.46
CA SER A 113 -21.37 -0.70 -8.82
C SER A 113 -21.87 -0.71 -10.26
N ASP A 114 -22.98 -0.03 -10.53
CA ASP A 114 -23.45 0.25 -11.89
C ASP A 114 -22.32 0.91 -12.69
N GLN A 115 -22.01 0.34 -13.86
CA GLN A 115 -20.97 0.85 -14.74
C GLN A 115 -21.31 2.22 -15.34
N ASN A 116 -22.57 2.64 -15.27
CA ASN A 116 -22.99 3.97 -15.69
C ASN A 116 -23.05 4.97 -14.53
N ASP A 117 -22.74 4.56 -13.30
CA ASP A 117 -22.71 5.48 -12.16
C ASP A 117 -21.48 6.41 -12.25
N PRO A 118 -21.67 7.75 -12.42
CA PRO A 118 -20.56 8.70 -12.45
C PRO A 118 -19.79 8.77 -11.11
N PHE A 119 -20.38 8.26 -10.01
CA PHE A 119 -19.77 8.20 -8.68
C PHE A 119 -19.19 6.83 -8.34
N ARG A 120 -19.07 5.91 -9.32
CA ARG A 120 -18.45 4.62 -9.09
C ARG A 120 -17.01 4.79 -8.59
N PRO A 121 -16.52 3.90 -7.71
CA PRO A 121 -15.12 3.93 -7.30
C PRO A 121 -14.18 3.82 -8.51
N CYS A 122 -13.08 4.57 -8.50
CA CYS A 122 -12.10 4.59 -9.59
C CYS A 122 -10.74 4.10 -9.10
N VAL A 123 -10.02 3.33 -9.92
CA VAL A 123 -8.66 2.89 -9.62
C VAL A 123 -7.67 3.90 -10.20
N ILE A 124 -6.71 4.31 -9.38
CA ILE A 124 -5.57 5.16 -9.75
C ILE A 124 -4.28 4.41 -9.44
N SER A 125 -3.25 4.62 -10.26
CA SER A 125 -1.92 4.05 -10.04
C SER A 125 -0.91 5.17 -9.75
N TYR A 126 -0.22 5.07 -8.62
CA TYR A 126 0.87 5.96 -8.24
C TYR A 126 2.23 5.36 -8.62
N VAL A 127 3.16 6.17 -9.11
CA VAL A 127 4.54 5.75 -9.35
C VAL A 127 5.27 5.70 -8.00
N LEU A 128 5.83 4.53 -7.65
CA LEU A 128 6.71 4.42 -6.49
C LEU A 128 8.11 4.92 -6.83
N TRP A 129 8.80 5.40 -5.79
CA TRP A 129 10.21 5.76 -5.88
C TRP A 129 11.06 4.50 -6.09
N GLY A 130 12.26 4.66 -6.64
CA GLY A 130 13.10 3.56 -7.11
C GLY A 130 13.27 3.58 -8.62
N SER A 131 14.42 4.07 -9.08
CA SER A 131 14.77 4.16 -10.50
C SER A 131 15.78 3.10 -10.93
N ARG A 132 16.28 2.29 -9.99
CA ARG A 132 17.19 1.17 -10.23
C ARG A 132 17.02 0.08 -9.18
N LEU A 133 17.25 -1.15 -9.59
CA LEU A 133 17.39 -2.30 -8.70
C LEU A 133 18.79 -2.33 -8.08
N ILE A 134 18.85 -2.56 -6.76
CA ILE A 134 20.09 -2.83 -6.03
C ILE A 134 20.24 -4.35 -5.85
N LYS A 135 19.22 -5.01 -5.29
CA LYS A 135 19.20 -6.45 -5.00
C LYS A 135 17.75 -6.93 -4.90
N SER A 136 17.52 -8.21 -5.20
CA SER A 136 16.24 -8.89 -4.94
C SER A 136 16.48 -10.06 -3.99
N GLU A 137 15.68 -10.17 -2.93
CA GLU A 137 15.82 -11.20 -1.90
C GLU A 137 14.52 -11.37 -1.14
N GLY A 138 14.18 -12.61 -0.75
CA GLY A 138 13.06 -12.88 0.15
C GLY A 138 11.70 -12.36 -0.34
N GLY A 139 11.46 -12.31 -1.65
CA GLY A 139 10.23 -11.76 -2.24
C GLY A 139 10.19 -10.23 -2.37
N PHE A 140 11.27 -9.54 -1.98
CA PHE A 140 11.40 -8.09 -2.06
C PHE A 140 12.45 -7.67 -3.08
N SER A 141 12.28 -6.46 -3.62
CA SER A 141 13.29 -5.76 -4.41
C SER A 141 13.73 -4.49 -3.69
N LEU A 142 15.01 -4.45 -3.30
CA LEU A 142 15.65 -3.23 -2.83
C LEU A 142 15.92 -2.31 -4.02
N VAL A 143 15.22 -1.19 -4.07
CA VAL A 143 15.36 -0.18 -5.12
C VAL A 143 15.88 1.13 -4.56
N ALA A 144 16.49 1.94 -5.43
CA ALA A 144 17.11 3.19 -5.03
C ALA A 144 16.89 4.32 -6.04
N GLU A 145 16.99 5.55 -5.55
CA GLU A 145 17.13 6.77 -6.34
C GLU A 145 18.59 7.27 -6.36
N PRO A 146 18.96 8.09 -7.36
CA PRO A 146 20.20 8.87 -7.33
C PRO A 146 20.29 9.81 -6.12
N THR A 147 19.13 10.27 -5.60
CA THR A 147 19.05 11.14 -4.42
C THR A 147 19.35 10.43 -3.10
N GLY A 148 19.58 9.11 -3.12
CA GLY A 148 19.89 8.31 -1.94
C GLY A 148 18.69 7.65 -1.27
N VAL A 149 17.46 7.94 -1.69
CA VAL A 149 16.25 7.24 -1.21
C VAL A 149 16.33 5.76 -1.56
N ARG A 150 16.02 4.89 -0.60
CA ARG A 150 15.98 3.43 -0.74
C ARG A 150 14.77 2.87 -0.02
N HIS A 151 14.20 1.80 -0.57
CA HIS A 151 13.23 0.95 0.14
C HIS A 151 13.15 -0.42 -0.53
N ALA A 152 12.62 -1.41 0.21
CA ALA A 152 12.48 -2.78 -0.26
C ALA A 152 10.99 -3.10 -0.49
N VAL A 153 10.58 -3.12 -1.76
CA VAL A 153 9.18 -3.26 -2.18
C VAL A 153 8.85 -4.74 -2.40
N PRO A 154 7.64 -5.25 -2.04
CA PRO A 154 7.31 -6.68 -2.13
C PRO A 154 6.91 -7.09 -3.54
N VAL A 155 7.75 -6.74 -4.52
CA VAL A 155 7.59 -7.08 -5.94
C VAL A 155 8.92 -7.61 -6.43
N CYS A 156 8.93 -8.80 -7.01
CA CYS A 156 10.13 -9.38 -7.60
C CYS A 156 10.50 -8.67 -8.91
N CYS A 157 11.59 -7.90 -8.87
CA CYS A 157 12.15 -7.22 -10.02
C CYS A 157 13.51 -7.82 -10.41
N ASN A 158 13.89 -7.58 -11.66
CA ASN A 158 15.22 -7.78 -12.20
C ASN A 158 15.77 -6.45 -12.75
N LYS A 159 17.02 -6.45 -13.24
CA LYS A 159 17.66 -5.22 -13.75
C LYS A 159 16.99 -4.70 -15.03
N ASP A 160 16.45 -5.60 -15.85
CA ASP A 160 15.82 -5.25 -17.13
C ASP A 160 14.47 -4.54 -16.95
N ASP A 161 13.88 -4.63 -15.75
CA ASP A 161 12.69 -3.88 -15.38
C ASP A 161 12.95 -2.37 -15.22
N PHE A 162 14.21 -1.93 -15.15
CA PHE A 162 14.60 -0.52 -14.99
C PHE A 162 15.42 0.01 -16.18
N PRO A 163 14.88 -0.04 -17.42
CA PRO A 163 15.61 0.46 -18.58
C PRO A 163 15.74 1.99 -18.53
N LEU A 164 16.78 2.49 -19.20
CA LEU A 164 16.82 3.89 -19.60
C LEU A 164 15.95 4.09 -20.86
N THR A 165 15.00 5.01 -20.79
CA THR A 165 14.09 5.40 -21.87
C THR A 165 14.56 6.71 -22.52
N GLY A 166 14.11 7.00 -23.75
CA GLY A 166 14.55 8.18 -24.51
C GLY A 166 15.77 7.93 -25.40
N LYS A 167 16.12 8.94 -26.22
CA LYS A 167 17.23 8.88 -27.21
C LYS A 167 18.35 9.86 -26.82
N GLY A 168 19.59 9.50 -27.15
CA GLY A 168 20.76 10.39 -26.98
C GLY A 168 21.01 10.79 -25.53
N GLN A 169 21.20 12.09 -25.28
CA GLN A 169 21.49 12.63 -23.95
C GLN A 169 20.24 12.78 -23.05
N ALA A 170 19.03 12.64 -23.60
CA ALA A 170 17.77 12.77 -22.85
C ALA A 170 17.30 11.43 -22.24
N ARG A 171 18.24 10.54 -21.87
CA ARG A 171 17.90 9.24 -21.30
C ARG A 171 17.38 9.40 -19.87
N MET A 172 16.15 8.96 -19.64
CA MET A 172 15.49 9.01 -18.33
C MET A 172 15.28 7.59 -17.80
N PRO A 173 15.43 7.34 -16.50
CA PRO A 173 15.16 6.01 -15.95
C PRO A 173 13.65 5.72 -15.97
N TRP A 174 13.27 4.56 -16.51
CA TRP A 174 11.93 4.02 -16.33
C TRP A 174 11.70 3.66 -14.87
N ARG A 175 10.49 3.95 -14.38
CA ARG A 175 10.05 3.61 -13.03
C ARG A 175 8.94 2.58 -13.17
N PRO A 176 9.22 1.28 -12.95
CA PRO A 176 8.24 0.23 -13.19
C PRO A 176 7.27 0.03 -12.02
N LEU A 177 7.64 0.45 -10.80
CA LEU A 177 6.85 0.15 -9.61
C LEU A 177 5.60 1.04 -9.52
N ARG A 178 4.45 0.42 -9.30
CA ARG A 178 3.15 1.08 -9.15
C ARG A 178 2.51 0.69 -7.83
N LEU A 179 1.93 1.66 -7.15
CA LEU A 179 1.03 1.45 -6.02
C LEU A 179 -0.38 1.81 -6.47
N ASP A 180 -1.25 0.82 -6.51
CA ASP A 180 -2.64 1.00 -6.94
C ASP A 180 -3.51 1.36 -5.74
N ALA A 181 -4.39 2.32 -5.97
CA ALA A 181 -5.38 2.74 -5.00
C ALA A 181 -6.75 2.86 -5.65
N ARG A 182 -7.79 2.68 -4.85
CA ARG A 182 -9.17 2.96 -5.22
C ARG A 182 -9.66 4.20 -4.50
N GLN A 183 -10.26 5.12 -5.25
CA GLN A 183 -10.83 6.36 -4.76
C GLN A 183 -12.36 6.25 -4.75
N TYR A 184 -12.96 6.82 -3.71
CA TYR A 184 -14.41 6.85 -3.50
C TYR A 184 -14.89 8.28 -3.48
N PHE A 185 -16.02 8.54 -4.12
CA PHE A 185 -16.52 9.88 -4.37
C PHE A 185 -17.83 10.16 -3.64
N SER A 186 -18.07 11.44 -3.37
CA SER A 186 -19.36 11.94 -2.91
C SER A 186 -19.62 13.30 -3.57
N GLN A 187 -20.89 13.56 -3.83
CA GLN A 187 -21.35 14.86 -4.31
C GLN A 187 -21.72 15.75 -3.13
N CYS A 188 -21.33 17.02 -3.19
CA CYS A 188 -21.83 18.05 -2.30
C CYS A 188 -23.22 18.50 -2.79
N ASN A 189 -24.27 18.25 -2.00
CA ASN A 189 -25.65 18.53 -2.39
C ASN A 189 -25.88 20.01 -2.74
N ASP A 190 -25.19 20.93 -2.06
CA ASP A 190 -25.44 22.37 -2.22
C ASP A 190 -24.75 22.98 -3.45
N SER A 191 -23.66 22.38 -3.92
CA SER A 191 -22.84 22.93 -5.02
C SER A 191 -22.77 22.03 -6.25
N GLY A 192 -23.22 20.77 -6.14
CA GLY A 192 -23.03 19.74 -7.16
C GLY A 192 -21.58 19.26 -7.31
N ALA A 193 -20.62 19.83 -6.58
CA ALA A 193 -19.20 19.49 -6.68
C ALA A 193 -18.92 18.05 -6.24
N ILE A 194 -17.99 17.38 -6.92
CA ILE A 194 -17.55 16.02 -6.62
C ILE A 194 -16.23 16.09 -5.86
N ARG A 195 -16.10 15.31 -4.77
CA ARG A 195 -14.85 15.18 -4.02
C ARG A 195 -14.53 13.72 -3.70
N ILE A 196 -13.24 13.44 -3.54
CA ILE A 196 -12.77 12.19 -2.95
C ILE A 196 -13.09 12.25 -1.45
N VAL A 197 -13.82 11.26 -0.96
CA VAL A 197 -14.18 11.14 0.46
C VAL A 197 -13.41 10.05 1.18
N ALA A 198 -12.87 9.09 0.42
CA ALA A 198 -12.00 8.06 0.93
C ALA A 198 -11.12 7.51 -0.20
N TYR A 199 -10.01 6.90 0.17
CA TYR A 199 -9.24 6.04 -0.72
C TYR A 199 -8.65 4.87 0.05
N ARG A 200 -8.43 3.76 -0.64
CA ARG A 200 -7.72 2.59 -0.09
C ARG A 200 -6.68 2.10 -1.07
N LEU A 201 -5.60 1.51 -0.57
CA LEU A 201 -4.66 0.76 -1.39
C LEU A 201 -5.30 -0.56 -1.83
N THR A 202 -4.91 -1.03 -3.01
CA THR A 202 -5.45 -2.25 -3.62
C THR A 202 -4.39 -3.25 -4.03
N GLY A 203 -3.13 -2.79 -4.17
CA GLY A 203 -2.01 -3.65 -4.52
C GLY A 203 -0.77 -2.85 -4.88
N VAL A 204 0.40 -3.48 -4.77
CA VAL A 204 1.64 -3.02 -5.40
C VAL A 204 2.01 -3.94 -6.55
N ARG A 205 2.48 -3.38 -7.66
CA ARG A 205 2.78 -4.15 -8.86
C ARG A 205 3.96 -3.59 -9.64
N LYS A 206 4.47 -4.43 -10.52
CA LYS A 206 5.37 -4.04 -11.60
C LYS A 206 4.57 -3.71 -12.86
N GLU A 207 4.83 -2.56 -13.45
CA GLU A 207 4.35 -2.19 -14.78
C GLU A 207 5.40 -2.53 -15.83
N ALA A 208 4.99 -3.28 -16.85
CA ALA A 208 5.85 -3.67 -17.96
C ALA A 208 6.22 -2.44 -18.79
N TYR A 209 7.49 -2.36 -19.20
CA TYR A 209 7.92 -1.38 -20.17
C TYR A 209 7.53 -1.86 -21.58
N HIS A 210 6.56 -1.20 -22.20
CA HIS A 210 6.24 -1.43 -23.61
C HIS A 210 7.11 -0.51 -24.47
N ARG A 211 8.04 -1.09 -25.25
CA ARG A 211 8.64 -0.36 -26.38
C ARG A 211 7.58 -0.31 -27.47
N GLU A 212 7.20 0.89 -27.91
CA GLU A 212 6.53 1.01 -29.20
C GLU A 212 7.46 0.42 -30.26
N SER A 213 6.98 -0.63 -30.95
CA SER A 213 7.64 -1.20 -32.12
C SER A 213 7.61 -0.16 -33.22
N SER A 214 8.71 0.57 -33.39
CA SER A 214 8.95 1.45 -34.53
C SER A 214 9.31 0.66 -35.77
#